data_AF-A0A7S1JPD4-F1
#
_entry.id   AF-A0A7S1JPD4-F1
#
_cell.length_a   1.000
_cell.length_b   1.000
_cell.length_c   1.000
_cell.angle_alpha   90.00
_cell.angle_beta   90.00
_cell.angle_gamma   90.00
#
_symmetry.space_group_name_H-M   'P 1'
#
loop_
_entity.id
_entity.type
_entity.pdbx_description
1 polymer ?
#
loop_
_entity_poly.entity_id
_entity_poly.type
_entity_poly.pdbx_seq_one_letter_code
_entity_poly.pdbx_strand_id
1 'polypeptide(L)'
;AFIAATNHYLKQGQHGRLARIKWNWHAISLNPYCEANNLNAMIDDDAFYRETYHSWLKGADGTGNIISRENIEHLWDHTSRARPPATTLADLVTADGSVDSQWDANEQESITASLHFAELVTALGVLA
;
A
#
# COMPACT_ATOMS: atom_id res chain seq x y z
N ALA A 1 0.24 -0.95 9.68
CA ALA A 1 -0.38 -1.81 10.74
C ALA A 1 -1.47 -2.76 10.20
N PHE A 2 -2.27 -2.33 9.22
CA PHE A 2 -3.39 -3.10 8.67
C PHE A 2 -3.02 -4.51 8.19
N ILE A 3 -1.96 -4.65 7.40
CA ILE A 3 -1.52 -5.94 6.85
C ILE A 3 -1.33 -7.00 7.96
N ALA A 4 -0.61 -6.64 9.03
CA ALA A 4 -0.37 -7.54 10.16
C ALA A 4 -1.66 -7.86 10.93
N ALA A 5 -2.51 -6.86 11.18
CA ALA A 5 -3.79 -7.03 11.87
C ALA A 5 -4.76 -7.92 11.06
N THR A 6 -4.85 -7.72 9.74
CA THR A 6 -5.66 -8.54 8.84
C THR A 6 -5.14 -9.97 8.80
N ASN A 7 -3.81 -10.18 8.71
CA ASN A 7 -3.23 -11.52 8.81
C ASN A 7 -3.62 -12.20 10.11
N HIS A 8 -3.44 -11.51 11.23
CA HIS A 8 -3.76 -12.02 12.56
C HIS A 8 -5.23 -12.42 12.66
N TYR A 9 -6.14 -11.54 12.20
CA TYR A 9 -7.57 -11.81 12.14
C TYR A 9 -7.90 -13.04 11.29
N LEU A 10 -7.32 -13.17 10.09
CA LEU A 10 -7.53 -14.33 9.21
C LEU A 10 -7.04 -15.63 9.83
N LYS A 11 -5.92 -15.59 10.57
CA LYS A 11 -5.35 -16.75 11.26
C LYS A 11 -6.13 -17.15 12.52
N GLN A 12 -6.71 -16.18 13.23
CA GLN A 12 -7.51 -16.41 14.45
C GLN A 12 -9.00 -16.68 14.18
N GLY A 13 -9.50 -16.33 12.99
CA GLY A 13 -10.91 -16.35 12.66
C GLY A 13 -11.62 -17.68 12.98
N GLN A 14 -12.81 -17.54 13.59
CA GLN A 14 -13.71 -18.58 14.12
C GLN A 14 -13.27 -20.03 13.87
N HIS A 15 -12.55 -20.59 14.86
CA HIS A 15 -12.20 -22.02 14.93
C HIS A 15 -11.50 -22.57 13.67
N GLY A 16 -10.68 -21.76 13.00
CA GLY A 16 -9.89 -22.18 11.83
C GLY A 16 -10.64 -22.15 10.50
N ARG A 17 -11.88 -21.68 10.47
CA ARG A 17 -12.66 -21.56 9.22
C ARG A 17 -12.02 -20.59 8.22
N LEU A 18 -11.47 -19.47 8.71
CA LEU A 18 -10.77 -18.49 7.88
C LEU A 18 -9.32 -18.88 7.59
N ALA A 19 -8.74 -19.83 8.32
CA ALA A 19 -7.36 -20.29 8.12
C ALA A 19 -7.13 -20.95 6.74
N ARG A 20 -8.22 -21.37 6.07
CA ARG A 20 -8.19 -21.92 4.71
C ARG A 20 -8.07 -20.84 3.62
N ILE A 21 -8.25 -19.57 3.96
CA ILE A 21 -8.09 -18.46 3.01
C ILE A 21 -6.61 -18.34 2.67
N LYS A 22 -6.30 -18.50 1.38
CA LYS A 22 -4.98 -18.17 0.84
C LYS A 22 -4.90 -16.65 0.72
N TRP A 23 -4.37 -16.03 1.76
CA TRP A 23 -4.17 -14.59 1.79
C TRP A 23 -2.98 -14.21 0.90
N ASN A 24 -3.26 -13.54 -0.21
CA ASN A 24 -2.29 -12.89 -1.08
C ASN A 24 -2.50 -11.39 -0.99
N TRP A 25 -1.44 -10.61 -0.85
CA TRP A 25 -1.51 -9.17 -0.72
C TRP A 25 -0.30 -8.51 -1.39
N HIS A 26 -0.52 -7.28 -1.82
CA HIS A 26 0.52 -6.38 -2.28
C HIS A 26 0.41 -5.07 -1.51
N ALA A 27 1.53 -4.41 -1.26
CA ALA A 27 1.56 -3.10 -0.65
C ALA A 27 2.50 -2.17 -1.40
N ILE A 28 2.29 -0.87 -1.27
CA ILE A 28 3.18 0.16 -1.77
C ILE A 28 3.34 1.22 -0.68
N SER A 29 4.56 1.68 -0.49
CA SER A 29 4.96 2.75 0.43
C SER A 29 6.28 3.30 -0.08
N LEU A 30 6.68 4.48 0.39
CA LEU A 30 8.03 4.99 0.15
C LEU A 30 9.07 3.91 0.51
N ASN A 31 9.85 3.53 -0.49
CA ASN A 31 10.81 2.43 -0.41
C ASN A 31 12.01 2.85 0.46
N PRO A 32 12.23 2.21 1.64
CA PRO A 32 13.31 2.54 2.58
C PRO A 32 14.72 2.37 1.99
N TYR A 33 14.83 1.66 0.87
CA TYR A 33 16.11 1.37 0.22
C TYR A 33 16.33 2.18 -1.07
N CYS A 34 15.50 3.19 -1.34
CA CYS A 34 15.69 4.11 -2.47
C CYS A 34 16.36 5.40 -1.98
N GLU A 35 17.57 5.67 -2.46
CA GLU A 35 18.34 6.87 -2.07
C GLU A 35 17.68 8.20 -2.47
N ALA A 36 16.75 8.16 -3.44
CA ALA A 36 16.00 9.35 -3.88
C ALA A 36 14.92 9.77 -2.87
N ASN A 37 14.56 8.91 -1.91
CA ASN A 37 13.54 9.20 -0.91
C ASN A 37 14.13 9.94 0.29
N ASN A 38 13.32 10.80 0.90
CA ASN A 38 13.66 11.45 2.16
C ASN A 38 13.62 10.42 3.31
N LEU A 39 14.77 10.20 3.98
CA LEU A 39 14.90 9.28 5.12
C LEU A 39 13.87 9.53 6.23
N ASN A 40 13.48 10.79 6.46
CA ASN A 40 12.51 11.16 7.50
C ASN A 40 11.05 10.95 7.08
N ALA A 41 10.80 10.62 5.81
CA ALA A 41 9.45 10.37 5.28
C ALA A 41 9.16 8.87 5.11
N MET A 42 10.15 8.01 5.30
CA MET A 42 10.03 6.56 5.11
C MET A 42 9.61 5.88 6.41
N ILE A 43 9.22 4.61 6.31
CA ILE A 43 8.87 3.80 7.48
C ILE A 43 10.10 3.69 8.39
N ASP A 44 9.95 4.10 9.66
CA ASP A 44 11.03 4.09 10.66
C ASP A 44 11.53 2.67 10.99
N ASP A 45 10.63 1.68 11.01
CA ASP A 45 10.96 0.26 11.24
C ASP A 45 10.78 -0.56 9.96
N ASP A 46 11.90 -0.94 9.35
CA ASP A 46 11.94 -1.71 8.12
C ASP A 46 11.78 -3.23 8.32
N ALA A 47 11.70 -3.74 9.56
CA ALA A 47 11.73 -5.17 9.81
C ALA A 47 10.57 -5.90 9.11
N PHE A 48 9.35 -5.37 9.23
CA PHE A 48 8.20 -5.94 8.54
C PHE A 48 8.35 -5.85 7.01
N TYR A 49 8.83 -4.71 6.51
CA TYR A 49 9.07 -4.49 5.09
C TYR A 49 10.09 -5.49 4.53
N ARG A 50 11.20 -5.70 5.24
CA ARG A 50 12.28 -6.63 4.88
C ARG A 50 11.82 -8.09 4.86
N GLU A 51 11.13 -8.54 5.90
CA GLU A 51 10.64 -9.93 6.00
C GLU A 51 9.56 -10.23 4.94
N THR A 52 8.86 -9.21 4.45
CA THR A 52 7.78 -9.34 3.47
C THR A 52 8.11 -8.69 2.12
N TYR A 53 9.39 -8.45 1.83
CA TYR A 53 9.87 -7.64 0.70
C TYR A 53 9.24 -7.97 -0.65
N HIS A 54 9.00 -9.25 -0.93
CA HIS A 54 8.40 -9.73 -2.17
C HIS A 54 6.94 -9.28 -2.38
N SER A 55 6.25 -8.88 -1.30
CA SER A 55 4.88 -8.36 -1.35
C SER A 55 4.84 -6.83 -1.55
N TRP A 56 5.98 -6.14 -1.49
CA TRP A 56 6.07 -4.69 -1.66
C TRP A 56 6.39 -4.30 -3.10
N LEU A 57 5.49 -3.53 -3.69
CA LEU A 57 5.66 -2.91 -5.00
C LEU A 57 6.47 -1.62 -4.83
N LYS A 58 7.49 -1.46 -5.67
CA LYS A 58 8.39 -0.31 -5.63
C LYS A 58 7.97 0.83 -6.57
N GLY A 59 6.91 0.63 -7.35
CA GLY A 59 6.56 1.52 -8.44
C GLY A 59 7.48 1.38 -9.67
N ALA A 60 7.20 2.17 -10.70
CA ALA A 60 7.95 2.21 -11.95
C ALA A 60 9.35 2.82 -11.77
N ASP A 61 9.48 3.79 -10.86
CA ASP A 61 10.72 4.53 -10.59
C ASP A 61 11.52 3.94 -9.40
N GLY A 62 10.97 2.95 -8.70
CA GLY A 62 11.60 2.34 -7.53
C GLY A 62 11.44 3.12 -6.23
N THR A 63 10.78 4.29 -6.23
CA THR A 63 10.60 5.14 -5.05
C THR A 63 9.47 4.65 -4.16
N GLY A 64 8.46 4.00 -4.74
CA GLY A 64 7.23 3.62 -4.06
C GLY A 64 6.33 4.81 -3.71
N ASN A 65 6.59 5.99 -4.27
CA ASN A 65 5.77 7.18 -4.07
C ASN A 65 4.45 7.06 -4.85
N ILE A 66 3.34 6.82 -4.15
CA ILE A 66 2.04 6.62 -4.78
C ILE A 66 1.44 7.90 -5.38
N ILE A 67 1.97 9.08 -5.04
CA ILE A 67 1.53 10.36 -5.64
C ILE A 67 1.95 10.43 -7.12
N SER A 68 3.00 9.70 -7.52
CA SER A 68 3.40 9.59 -8.93
C SER A 68 2.38 8.77 -9.72
N ARG A 69 1.89 9.36 -10.82
CA ARG A 69 1.00 8.68 -11.77
C ARG A 69 1.60 7.39 -12.30
N GLU A 70 2.88 7.41 -12.64
CA GLU A 70 3.60 6.26 -13.19
C GLU A 70 3.62 5.10 -12.20
N ASN A 71 3.72 5.40 -10.90
CA ASN A 71 3.65 4.39 -9.84
C ASN A 71 2.24 3.83 -9.65
N ILE A 72 1.20 4.65 -9.80
CA ILE A 72 -0.20 4.20 -9.79
C ILE A 72 -0.47 3.25 -10.98
N GLU A 73 -0.11 3.67 -12.20
CA GLU A 73 -0.30 2.88 -13.41
C GLU A 73 0.47 1.55 -13.34
N HIS A 74 1.71 1.58 -12.85
CA HIS A 74 2.51 0.37 -12.63
C HIS A 74 1.84 -0.60 -11.64
N LEU A 75 1.22 -0.09 -10.57
CA LEU A 75 0.48 -0.92 -9.61
C LEU A 75 -0.74 -1.57 -10.25
N TRP A 76 -1.52 -0.82 -11.04
CA TRP A 76 -2.67 -1.35 -11.76
C TRP A 76 -2.26 -2.43 -12.76
N ASP A 77 -1.22 -2.18 -13.54
CA ASP A 77 -0.67 -3.14 -14.50
C ASP A 77 -0.21 -4.43 -13.81
N HIS A 78 0.53 -4.29 -12.70
CA HIS A 78 1.02 -5.44 -11.95
C HIS A 78 -0.13 -6.29 -11.41
N THR A 79 -1.15 -5.65 -10.85
CA THR A 79 -2.31 -6.32 -10.25
C THR A 79 -3.19 -6.97 -11.33
N SER A 80 -3.34 -6.31 -12.48
CA SER A 80 -4.10 -6.80 -13.65
C SER A 80 -3.47 -8.04 -14.27
N ARG A 81 -2.13 -8.07 -14.43
CA ARG A 81 -1.42 -9.22 -15.01
C ARG A 81 -1.43 -10.44 -14.10
N ALA A 82 -1.57 -10.23 -12.79
CA ALA A 82 -1.51 -11.29 -11.79
C ALA A 82 -2.83 -12.09 -11.65
N ARG A 83 -3.94 -11.64 -12.24
CA ARG A 83 -5.25 -12.28 -12.10
C ARG A 83 -5.91 -12.56 -13.47
N PRO A 84 -6.58 -13.72 -13.65
CA PRO A 84 -7.46 -13.94 -14.79
C PRO A 84 -8.59 -12.90 -14.77
N PRO A 85 -9.31 -12.68 -15.90
CA PRO A 85 -10.39 -11.69 -15.98
C PRO A 85 -11.47 -12.01 -14.93
N ALA A 86 -11.38 -11.31 -13.80
CA ALA A 86 -12.34 -11.29 -12.71
C ALA A 86 -12.98 -9.91 -12.69
N THR A 87 -14.14 -9.80 -12.04
CA THR A 87 -14.88 -8.53 -11.93
C THR A 87 -14.16 -7.48 -11.08
N THR A 88 -13.19 -7.86 -10.24
CA THR A 88 -12.35 -6.93 -9.46
C THR A 88 -10.92 -7.47 -9.32
N LEU A 89 -9.93 -6.57 -9.31
CA LEU A 89 -8.51 -6.94 -9.18
C LEU A 89 -8.07 -7.12 -7.72
N ALA A 90 -8.78 -6.50 -6.78
CA ALA A 90 -8.61 -6.66 -5.35
C ALA A 90 -9.96 -6.89 -4.65
N ASP A 91 -9.93 -7.69 -3.58
CA ASP A 91 -11.11 -7.96 -2.73
C ASP A 91 -11.23 -6.94 -1.57
N LEU A 92 -10.11 -6.33 -1.20
CA LEU A 92 -9.98 -5.34 -0.13
C LEU A 92 -8.82 -4.41 -0.47
N VAL A 93 -9.04 -3.10 -0.33
CA VAL A 93 -7.98 -2.10 -0.37
C VAL A 93 -8.02 -1.31 0.93
N THR A 94 -6.84 -1.08 1.49
CA THR A 94 -6.63 -0.20 2.64
C THR A 94 -5.54 0.80 2.27
N ALA A 95 -5.70 2.04 2.69
CA ALA A 95 -4.69 3.07 2.56
C ALA A 95 -4.62 3.85 3.88
N ASP A 96 -3.41 3.99 4.41
CA ASP A 96 -3.10 4.65 5.69
C ASP A 96 -1.85 5.52 5.58
N GLY A 97 -1.55 6.03 4.37
CA GLY A 97 -0.45 6.94 4.13
C GLY A 97 -0.63 8.25 4.88
N SER A 98 0.49 8.84 5.29
CA SER A 98 0.50 10.17 5.89
C SER A 98 1.74 10.94 5.48
N VAL A 99 1.68 12.25 5.65
CA VAL A 99 2.79 13.18 5.44
C VAL A 99 2.99 13.98 6.71
N ASP A 100 4.25 14.27 7.05
CA ASP A 100 4.57 15.08 8.22
C ASP A 100 3.94 16.48 8.09
N SER A 101 3.13 16.84 9.09
CA SER A 101 2.41 18.11 9.19
C SER A 101 2.62 18.75 10.57
N GLN A 102 3.60 18.29 11.35
CA GLN A 102 3.84 18.74 12.72
C GLN A 102 4.04 20.26 12.85
N TRP A 103 4.55 20.90 11.80
CA TRP A 103 4.84 22.34 11.80
C TRP A 103 3.66 23.22 11.35
N ASP A 104 2.65 22.64 10.69
CA ASP A 104 1.50 23.34 10.13
C ASP A 104 0.21 22.50 10.28
N ALA A 105 -0.11 22.14 11.53
CA ALA A 105 -1.26 21.27 11.83
C ALA A 105 -2.61 21.82 11.32
N ASN A 106 -2.76 23.15 11.26
CA ASN A 106 -3.98 23.78 10.72
C ASN A 106 -4.15 23.53 9.21
N GLU A 107 -3.06 23.26 8.49
CA GLU A 107 -3.03 23.00 7.05
C GLU A 107 -2.92 21.50 6.73
N GLN A 108 -3.04 20.62 7.74
CA GLN A 108 -2.88 19.17 7.59
C GLN A 108 -3.73 18.59 6.44
N GLU A 109 -4.99 19.03 6.30
CA GLU A 109 -5.87 18.57 5.24
C GLU A 109 -5.31 18.93 3.85
N SER A 110 -4.83 20.15 3.68
CA SER A 110 -4.21 20.63 2.43
C SER A 110 -2.90 19.86 2.12
N ILE A 111 -2.06 19.67 3.15
CA ILE A 111 -0.78 18.95 3.03
C ILE A 111 -0.99 17.48 2.63
N THR A 112 -2.03 16.84 3.15
CA THR A 112 -2.31 15.40 2.91
C THR A 112 -3.23 15.15 1.72
N ALA A 113 -3.89 16.18 1.17
CA ALA A 113 -4.88 16.05 0.11
C ALA A 113 -4.36 15.31 -1.13
N SER A 114 -3.13 15.60 -1.56
CA SER A 114 -2.52 14.95 -2.73
C SER A 114 -2.30 13.45 -2.51
N LEU A 115 -1.89 13.07 -1.31
CA LEU A 115 -1.71 11.68 -0.93
C LEU A 115 -3.05 10.94 -0.88
N HIS A 116 -4.04 11.47 -0.16
CA HIS A 116 -5.38 10.86 -0.10
C HIS A 116 -6.03 10.74 -1.47
N PHE A 117 -5.86 11.74 -2.34
CA PHE A 117 -6.34 11.68 -3.71
C PHE A 117 -5.67 10.54 -4.49
N ALA A 118 -4.35 10.43 -4.41
CA ALA A 118 -3.60 9.37 -5.08
C ALA A 118 -3.98 7.97 -4.57
N GLU A 119 -4.15 7.82 -3.26
CA GLU A 119 -4.63 6.58 -2.63
C GLU A 119 -6.03 6.20 -3.11
N LEU A 120 -6.96 7.17 -3.15
CA LEU A 120 -8.33 6.94 -3.63
C LEU A 120 -8.35 6.54 -5.10
N VAL A 121 -7.62 7.25 -5.95
CA VAL A 121 -7.52 6.93 -7.38
C VAL A 121 -6.97 5.52 -7.55
N THR A 122 -5.87 5.20 -6.87
CA THR A 122 -5.25 3.86 -6.91
C THR A 122 -6.24 2.78 -6.50
N ALA A 123 -6.96 2.99 -5.39
CA ALA A 123 -7.94 2.04 -4.88
C ALA A 123 -9.07 1.79 -5.87
N LEU A 124 -9.61 2.84 -6.50
CA LEU A 124 -10.67 2.71 -7.50
C LEU A 124 -10.22 1.90 -8.71
N GLY A 125 -8.98 2.06 -9.18
CA GLY A 125 -8.48 1.30 -10.34
C GLY A 125 -8.27 -0.19 -10.11
N VAL A 126 -8.20 -0.66 -8.85
CA VAL A 126 -8.09 -2.10 -8.53
C VAL A 126 -9.39 -2.71 -7.97
N LEU A 127 -10.31 -1.88 -7.47
CA LEU A 127 -11.62 -2.33 -6.98
C LEU A 127 -12.69 -2.35 -8.07
N ALA A 128 -12.53 -1.58 -9.14
CA ALA A 128 -13.50 -1.44 -10.24
C ALA A 128 -13.57 -2.64 -11.19
#